data_AF-A0A225VAU4-F1
#
_entry.id   AF-A0A225VAU4-F1
#
_cell.length_a   1.000
_cell.length_b   1.000
_cell.length_c   1.000
_cell.angle_alpha   90.00
_cell.angle_beta   90.00
_cell.angle_gamma   90.00
#
_symmetry.space_group_name_H-M   'P 1'
#
loop_
_entity.id
_entity.type
_entity.pdbx_description
1 polymer ?
#
loop_
_entity_poly.entity_id
_entity_poly.type
_entity_poly.pdbx_seq_one_letter_code
_entity_poly.pdbx_strand_id
1 'polypeptide(L)' 'MMGGVRCALRGANMAAKWWPEALLYIVDITNRLPMARLKMKSPYGLLYGKRPNGLAFRIWGSTC' A
#
# COMPACT_ATOMS: atom_id res chain seq x y z
N MET A 1 7.15 5.57 -5.05
CA MET A 1 6.77 4.13 -5.01
C MET A 1 7.94 3.23 -4.65
N MET A 2 9.05 3.21 -5.41
CA MET A 2 10.20 2.33 -5.11
C MET A 2 10.84 2.54 -3.73
N GLY A 3 10.77 3.75 -3.16
CA GLY A 3 11.16 3.99 -1.76
C GLY A 3 10.38 3.14 -0.77
N GLY A 4 9.05 3.05 -0.92
CA GLY A 4 8.19 2.24 -0.05
C GLY A 4 8.48 0.74 -0.18
N VAL A 5 8.78 0.27 -1.40
CA VAL A 5 9.18 -1.13 -1.64
C VAL A 5 10.45 -1.47 -0.88
N ARG A 6 11.47 -0.60 -0.96
CA ARG A 6 12.72 -0.79 -0.20
C ARG A 6 12.49 -0.77 1.31
N CYS A 7 11.63 0.14 1.80
CA CYS A 7 11.28 0.19 3.22
C CYS A 7 10.57 -1.07 3.69
N ALA A 8 9.61 -1.58 2.92
CA ALA A 8 8.87 -2.80 3.25
C ALA A 8 9.80 -4.02 3.32
N LEU A 9 10.69 -4.19 2.33
CA LEU A 9 11.64 -5.30 2.30
C LEU A 9 12.66 -5.23 3.45
N ARG A 10 13.28 -4.05 3.66
CA ARG A 10 14.27 -3.89 4.75
C ARG A 10 13.63 -3.96 6.12
N GLY A 11 12.47 -3.34 6.31
CA GLY A 11 11.77 -3.32 7.59
C GLY A 11 11.29 -4.70 8.04
N ALA A 12 10.94 -5.58 7.09
CA ALA A 12 10.53 -6.96 7.37
C ALA A 12 11.66 -7.99 7.21
N ASN A 13 12.90 -7.55 7.00
CA ASN A 13 14.05 -8.42 6.71
C ASN A 13 13.77 -9.47 5.60
N MET A 14 13.05 -9.07 4.56
CA MET A 14 12.67 -9.94 3.45
C MET A 14 13.70 -9.90 2.32
N ALA A 15 13.94 -11.05 1.70
CA ALA A 15 14.80 -11.17 0.54
C ALA A 15 14.27 -10.33 -0.64
N ALA A 16 15.20 -9.77 -1.44
CA ALA A 16 14.87 -8.91 -2.57
C ALA A 16 13.97 -9.58 -3.63
N LYS A 17 13.93 -10.93 -3.70
CA LYS A 17 13.03 -11.67 -4.59
C LYS A 17 11.54 -11.35 -4.37
N TRP A 18 11.16 -10.89 -3.17
CA TRP A 18 9.80 -10.51 -2.81
C TRP A 18 9.43 -9.07 -3.20
N TRP A 19 10.25 -8.41 -4.02
CA TRP A 19 9.99 -7.05 -4.48
C TRP A 19 8.65 -6.88 -5.24
N PRO A 20 8.15 -7.86 -6.02
CA PRO A 20 6.86 -7.71 -6.70
C PRO A 20 5.70 -7.66 -5.69
N GLU A 21 5.72 -8.51 -4.67
CA GLU A 21 4.71 -8.53 -3.60
C GLU A 21 4.76 -7.25 -2.79
N ALA A 22 5.98 -6.77 -2.48
CA ALA A 22 6.18 -5.49 -1.80
C ALA A 22 5.65 -4.32 -2.64
N LEU A 23 5.83 -4.36 -3.96
CA LEU A 23 5.29 -3.35 -4.86
C LEU A 23 3.76 -3.37 -4.85
N LEU A 24 3.13 -4.53 -4.99
CA LEU A 24 1.67 -4.66 -4.95
C LEU A 24 1.10 -4.14 -3.64
N TYR A 25 1.71 -4.51 -2.52
CA TYR A 25 1.33 -4.04 -1.19
C TYR A 25 1.39 -2.52 -1.06
N ILE A 26 2.52 -1.91 -1.46
CA ILE A 26 2.71 -0.46 -1.36
C ILE A 26 1.75 0.29 -2.29
N VAL A 27 1.49 -0.24 -3.49
CA VAL A 27 0.54 0.36 -4.44
C VAL A 27 -0.88 0.32 -3.89
N ASP A 28 -1.33 -0.83 -3.35
CA ASP A 28 -2.67 -0.96 -2.77
C ASP A 28 -2.87 0.02 -1.58
N ILE A 29 -1.88 0.12 -0.69
CA ILE A 29 -1.90 1.09 0.41
C ILE A 29 -1.95 2.53 -0.09
N THR A 30 -1.06 2.89 -1.01
CA THR A 30 -0.97 4.27 -1.52
C THR A 30 -2.27 4.69 -2.20
N ASN A 31 -2.95 3.77 -2.90
CA ASN A 31 -4.22 4.06 -3.55
C ASN A 31 -5.40 4.19 -2.59
N ARG A 32 -5.32 3.60 -1.40
CA ARG A 32 -6.40 3.65 -0.39
C ARG A 32 -6.18 4.71 0.68
N LEU A 33 -4.93 5.17 0.89
CA LEU A 33 -4.63 6.23 1.84
C LEU A 33 -5.13 7.61 1.33
N PRO A 34 -5.63 8.46 2.24
CA PRO A 34 -5.94 9.84 1.92
C PRO A 34 -4.66 10.62 1.61
N MET A 35 -4.70 11.46 0.59
CA MET A 35 -3.56 12.30 0.20
C MET A 35 -3.91 13.78 0.32
N ALA A 36 -2.99 14.57 0.88
CA ALA A 36 -3.16 16.02 1.01
C ALA A 36 -3.44 16.70 -0.35
N ARG A 37 -2.71 16.28 -1.40
CA ARG A 37 -2.93 16.77 -2.79
C ARG A 37 -4.34 16.51 -3.31
N LEU A 38 -5.04 15.51 -2.77
CA LEU A 38 -6.40 15.14 -3.14
C LEU A 38 -7.44 15.66 -2.12
N LYS A 39 -7.12 16.73 -1.37
CA LYS A 39 -8.00 17.29 -0.33
C LYS A 39 -8.40 16.22 0.71
N MET A 40 -7.42 15.42 1.15
CA MET A 40 -7.61 14.30 2.09
C MET A 40 -8.54 13.18 1.58
N LYS A 41 -8.76 13.10 0.26
CA LYS A 41 -9.40 11.94 -0.37
C LYS A 41 -8.35 10.93 -0.82
N SER A 42 -8.72 9.66 -0.88
CA SER A 42 -7.87 8.62 -1.47
C SER A 42 -8.10 8.50 -2.97
N PRO A 43 -7.09 8.08 -3.77
CA PRO A 43 -7.27 7.78 -5.18
C PRO A 43 -8.40 6.81 -5.46
N TYR A 44 -8.48 5.73 -4.68
CA TYR A 44 -9.55 4.74 -4.77
C TYR A 44 -10.93 5.39 -4.57
N GLY A 45 -11.06 6.28 -3.58
CA GLY A 45 -12.31 6.99 -3.32
C GLY A 45 -12.69 7.97 -4.42
N LEU A 46 -11.72 8.59 -5.09
CA LEU A 46 -11.98 9.43 -6.25
C LEU A 46 -12.39 8.62 -7.48
N LEU A 47 -11.74 7.49 -7.73
CA LEU A 47 -11.98 6.68 -8.93
C LEU A 47 -13.31 5.92 -8.85
N TYR A 48 -13.64 5.35 -7.69
CA TYR A 48 -14.81 4.48 -7.53
C TYR A 48 -15.98 5.15 -6.79
N GLY A 49 -15.82 6.39 -6.33
CA GLY A 49 -16.85 7.12 -5.57
C GLY A 49 -17.18 6.49 -4.20
N LYS A 50 -16.41 5.50 -3.75
CA LYS A 50 -16.64 4.73 -2.50
C LYS A 50 -15.46 4.91 -1.55
N ARG A 51 -15.73 5.10 -0.26
CA ARG A 51 -14.65 5.10 0.74
C ARG A 51 -13.99 3.71 0.78
N PRO A 52 -12.66 3.61 0.75
CA PRO A 52 -11.99 2.34 0.94
C PRO A 52 -12.31 1.81 2.34
N ASN A 53 -12.63 0.52 2.45
CA ASN A 53 -12.85 -0.11 3.74
C ASN A 53 -11.50 -0.22 4.47
N GLY A 54 -11.33 0.50 5.58
CA GLY A 54 -10.07 0.56 6.34
C GLY A 54 -9.68 -0.76 7.00
N LEU A 55 -10.64 -1.66 7.22
CA LEU A 55 -10.42 -3.00 7.77
C LEU A 55 -9.77 -3.98 6.79
N ALA A 56 -9.60 -3.59 5.52
CA ALA A 56 -9.11 -4.47 4.46
C ALA A 56 -7.58 -4.42 4.23
N PHE A 57 -6.82 -3.66 5.03
CA PHE A 57 -5.37 -3.62 4.88
C PHE A 57 -4.76 -4.92 5.39
N ARG A 58 -4.25 -5.74 4.46
CA ARG A 58 -3.45 -6.92 4.80
C ARG A 58 -2.15 -6.48 5.48
N ILE A 59 -1.71 -7.16 6.52
CA ILE A 59 -0.43 -6.86 7.17
C ILE A 59 0.70 -7.34 6.25
N TRP A 60 1.68 -6.47 5.96
CA TRP A 60 2.87 -6.85 5.18
C TRP A 60 3.58 -8.05 5.80
N GLY A 61 3.97 -9.02 4.97
CA GLY A 61 4.69 -10.21 5.43
C GLY A 61 3.84 -11.20 6.25
N SER A 62 2.53 -10.99 6.36
CA SER A 62 1.65 -12.04 6.89
C SER A 62 1.68 -13.25 5.96
N THR A 63 2.23 -14.34 6.49
CA THR A 63 2.08 -15.69 5.94
C THR A 63 0.93 -16.34 6.69
N CYS A 64 0.07 -17.04 5.97
CA CYS A 64 -0.96 -17.89 6.56
C CYS A 64 -0.33 -19.03 7.35
#